data_AF-A0A366HAH4-F1
#
_entry.id   AF-A0A366HAH4-F1
#
_cell.length_a   1.000
_cell.length_b   1.000
_cell.length_c   1.000
_cell.angle_alpha   90.00
_cell.angle_beta   90.00
_cell.angle_gamma   90.00
#
_symmetry.space_group_name_H-M   'P 1'
#
loop_
_entity.id
_entity.type
_entity.pdbx_description
1 polymer ?
#
loop_
_entity_poly.entity_id
_entity_poly.type
_entity_poly.pdbx_seq_one_letter_code
_entity_poly.pdbx_strand_id
1 'polypeptide(L)' 'MSTLPCAADNLAMTEYDAEALFDQAINLAYETFDDPTDGHITGVYAWLVWCAQRGAQADCVTVH' A
#
# COMPACT_ATOMS: atom_id res chain seq x y z
N MET A 1 -6.50 18.38 -28.39
CA MET A 1 -6.86 17.44 -27.31
C MET A 1 -5.73 17.46 -26.29
N SER A 2 -5.86 18.26 -25.23
CA SER A 2 -4.83 18.34 -24.19
C SER A 2 -4.94 17.13 -23.29
N THR A 3 -3.97 16.21 -23.36
CA THR A 3 -3.76 15.17 -22.35
C THR A 3 -3.45 15.86 -21.03
N LEU A 4 -4.40 15.80 -20.08
CA LEU A 4 -4.19 16.18 -18.69
C LEU A 4 -2.96 15.43 -18.16
N PRO A 5 -2.11 16.05 -17.33
CA PRO A 5 -1.04 15.31 -16.67
C PRO A 5 -1.68 14.12 -15.94
N CYS A 6 -1.10 12.93 -16.08
CA CYS A 6 -1.51 11.81 -15.24
C CYS A 6 -1.55 12.32 -13.79
N ALA A 7 -2.61 12.03 -13.05
CA ALA A 7 -2.65 12.40 -11.65
C ALA A 7 -1.37 11.83 -11.01
N ALA A 8 -0.42 12.70 -10.72
CA ALA A 8 0.82 12.29 -10.09
C ALA A 8 0.45 11.72 -8.71
N ASP A 9 1.19 10.69 -8.29
CA ASP A 9 1.02 9.92 -7.06
C ASP A 9 1.25 10.81 -5.81
N ASN A 10 0.37 11.80 -5.60
CA ASN A 10 0.63 12.98 -4.78
C ASN A 10 -0.47 13.22 -3.75
N LEU A 11 -1.41 12.29 -3.55
CA LEU A 11 -2.38 12.47 -2.48
C LEU A 11 -1.63 12.60 -1.17
N ALA A 12 -1.98 13.66 -0.42
CA ALA A 12 -1.34 13.94 0.85
C ALA A 12 -1.67 12.80 1.81
N MET A 13 -0.63 12.15 2.32
CA MET A 13 -0.73 11.09 3.32
C MET A 13 -0.28 11.68 4.65
N THR A 14 -1.12 11.57 5.67
CA THR A 14 -0.74 11.97 7.02
C THR A 14 0.08 10.87 7.70
N GLU A 15 0.73 11.20 8.81
CA GLU A 15 1.42 10.21 9.65
C GLU A 15 0.45 9.13 10.15
N TYR A 16 -0.78 9.52 10.49
CA TYR A 16 -1.84 8.59 10.90
C TYR A 16 -2.24 7.62 9.77
N ASP A 17 -2.35 8.10 8.54
CA ASP A 17 -2.64 7.25 7.38
C ASP A 17 -1.49 6.26 7.14
N ALA A 18 -0.24 6.71 7.28
CA ALA A 18 0.93 5.86 7.13
C ALA A 18 0.97 4.74 8.19
N GLU A 19 0.68 5.06 9.45
CA GLU A 19 0.58 4.06 10.53
C GLU A 19 -0.53 3.04 10.27
N ALA A 20 -1.72 3.50 9.88
CA ALA A 20 -2.84 2.60 9.58
C ALA A 20 -2.53 1.64 8.41
N LEU A 21 -1.87 2.14 7.36
CA LEU A 21 -1.43 1.32 6.24
C LEU A 21 -0.33 0.31 6.64
N PHE A 22 0.53 0.68 7.59
CA PHE A 22 1.56 -0.22 8.10
C PHE A 22 0.96 -1.36 8.93
N ASP A 23 0.02 -1.07 9.83
CA ASP A 23 -0.72 -2.09 10.58
C ASP A 23 -1.49 -3.02 9.63
N GLN A 24 -2.09 -2.46 8.57
CA GLN A 24 -2.74 -3.25 7.54
C GLN A 24 -1.74 -4.16 6.79
N ALA A 25 -0.55 -3.65 6.47
CA ALA A 25 0.49 -4.44 5.82
C ALA A 25 0.98 -5.60 6.68
N ILE A 26 1.11 -5.40 7.99
CA ILE A 26 1.43 -6.45 8.95
C ILE A 26 0.36 -7.52 8.90
N ASN A 27 -0.92 -7.15 9.08
CA ASN A 27 -2.02 -8.12 9.09
C ASN A 27 -2.07 -8.94 7.80
N LEU A 28 -1.97 -8.30 6.63
CA LEU A 28 -1.96 -9.00 5.35
C LEU A 28 -0.76 -9.94 5.21
N ALA A 29 0.43 -9.54 5.66
CA ALA A 29 1.61 -10.39 5.59
C ALA A 29 1.44 -11.65 6.45
N TYR A 30 0.89 -11.51 7.66
CA TYR A 30 0.62 -12.63 8.56
C TYR A 30 -0.51 -13.55 8.07
N GLU A 31 -1.49 -13.03 7.33
CA GLU A 31 -2.54 -13.85 6.72
C GLU A 31 -2.08 -14.58 5.46
N THR A 32 -1.10 -14.02 4.74
CA THR A 32 -0.67 -14.51 3.43
C THR A 32 0.52 -15.47 3.50
N PHE A 33 1.48 -15.19 4.38
CA PHE A 33 2.72 -15.95 4.49
C PHE A 33 2.74 -16.79 5.76
N ASP A 34 3.17 -18.05 5.65
CA ASP A 34 3.35 -18.96 6.79
C ASP A 34 4.48 -18.48 7.73
N ASP A 35 5.52 -17.86 7.15
CA ASP A 35 6.62 -17.19 7.86
C ASP A 35 6.87 -15.79 7.25
N PRO A 36 6.15 -14.75 7.71
CA PRO A 36 6.31 -13.41 7.18
C PRO A 36 7.65 -12.81 7.58
N THR A 37 8.42 -12.35 6.60
CA THR A 37 9.66 -11.60 6.82
C THR A 37 9.38 -10.09 6.78
N ASP A 38 10.28 -9.30 7.37
CA ASP A 38 10.24 -7.84 7.28
C ASP A 38 10.19 -7.33 5.83
N GLY A 39 10.83 -8.06 4.90
CA GLY A 39 10.75 -7.77 3.48
C GLY A 39 9.35 -7.95 2.88
N HIS A 40 8.59 -8.95 3.35
CA HIS A 40 7.20 -9.15 2.94
C HIS A 40 6.31 -8.02 3.42
N ILE A 41 6.43 -7.63 4.69
CA ILE A 41 5.66 -6.52 5.28
C ILE A 41 5.98 -5.22 4.55
N THR A 42 7.26 -4.93 4.33
CA THR A 42 7.71 -3.73 3.60
C THR A 42 7.18 -3.71 2.16
N GLY A 43 7.16 -4.85 1.47
CA GLY A 43 6.61 -4.96 0.12
C GLY A 43 5.10 -4.71 0.06
N VAL A 44 4.34 -5.30 0.98
CA VAL A 44 2.89 -5.08 1.10
C VAL A 44 2.61 -3.61 1.44
N TYR A 45 3.35 -3.04 2.39
CA TYR A 45 3.23 -1.63 2.78
C TYR A 45 3.49 -0.68 1.60
N ALA A 46 4.56 -0.90 0.84
CA ALA A 46 4.88 -0.08 -0.33
C ALA A 46 3.75 -0.11 -1.38
N TRP A 47 3.12 -1.27 -1.58
CA TRP A 47 1.97 -1.39 -2.46
C TRP A 47 0.74 -0.64 -1.94
N LEU A 48 0.42 -0.78 -0.65
CA LEU A 48 -0.71 -0.09 -0.02
C LEU A 48 -0.54 1.44 -0.09
N VAL A 49 0.66 1.94 0.16
CA VAL A 49 1.00 3.37 0.00
C VAL A 49 0.83 3.82 -1.45
N TRP A 50 1.29 3.03 -2.41
CA TRP A 50 1.12 3.33 -3.84
C TRP A 50 -0.37 3.39 -4.24
N CYS A 51 -1.20 2.48 -3.72
CA CYS A 51 -2.65 2.53 -3.91
C CYS A 51 -3.28 3.77 -3.28
N ALA A 52 -2.93 4.08 -2.03
CA ALA A 52 -3.44 5.23 -1.30
C ALA A 52 -3.10 6.56 -1.98
N GLN A 53 -1.89 6.69 -2.53
CA GLN A 53 -1.45 7.86 -3.30
C GLN A 53 -2.27 8.10 -4.58
N ARG A 54 -2.98 7.07 -5.06
CA ARG A 54 -3.87 7.11 -6.23
C ARG A 54 -5.36 7.18 -5.88
N GLY A 55 -5.68 7.19 -4.58
CA GLY A 55 -7.07 7.14 -4.10
C GLY A 55 -7.71 5.78 -4.34
N ALA A 56 -6.90 4.73 -4.52
CA ALA A 56 -7.34 3.35 -4.63
C ALA A 56 -7.21 2.68 -3.27
N GLN A 57 -8.22 1.88 -2.92
CA GLN A 57 -8.18 1.02 -1.75
C GLN A 57 -7.77 -0.39 -2.20
N ALA A 58 -6.85 -1.00 -1.45
CA ALA A 58 -6.42 -2.37 -1.67
C ALA A 58 -6.75 -3.19 -0.42
N ASP A 59 -7.71 -4.09 -0.55
CA ASP A 59 -8.16 -4.97 0.54
C ASP A 59 -7.47 -6.34 0.50
N CYS A 60 -6.77 -6.66 -0.59
CA CYS A 60 -5.98 -7.89 -0.73
C CYS A 60 -4.73 -7.64 -1.58
N VAL A 61 -3.67 -8.40 -1.31
CA VAL A 61 -2.44 -8.41 -2.11
C VAL A 61 -2.16 -9.85 -2.53
N THR A 62 -1.96 -10.06 -3.83
CA THR A 62 -1.55 -11.36 -4.38
C THR A 62 -0.06 -11.28 -4.70
N VAL A 63 0.73 -12.17 -4.11
CA VAL A 63 2.18 -12.24 -4.30
C VAL A 63 2.47 -13.54 -5.05
N HIS A 64 3.21 -13.45 -6.17
CA HIS A 64 3.53 -14.58 -7.06
C HIS A 64 4.96 -15.06 -6.86
#